data_AF-A0A6N3FR01-F1
#
_entry.id   AF-A0A6N3FR01-F1
#
_cell.length_a   1.000
_cell.length_b   1.000
_cell.length_c   1.000
_cell.angle_alpha   90.00
_cell.angle_beta   90.00
_cell.angle_gamma   90.00
#
_symmetry.space_group_name_H-M   'P 1'
#
loop_
_entity.id
_entity.type
_entity.pdbx_description
1 polymer ?
#
loop_
_entity_poly.entity_id
_entity_poly.type
_entity_poly.pdbx_seq_one_letter_code
_entity_poly.pdbx_strand_id
1 'polypeptide(L)'
;MSKLSKNFKKEEVFYFTREVKKLLELLNGTTISCTDKGKIFIIENQMNKLENLLYKYEPTIYEEYSIKTAHAYNKMIRARKEYDRVVAEKCYKETIEECKITYENSVKEYERLKDYRNKLKSALIEA
;
A
#
# COMPACT_ATOMS: atom_id res chain seq x y z
N MET A 1 22.37 -10.19 -24.69
CA MET A 1 21.05 -10.04 -24.01
C MET A 1 21.29 -9.42 -22.65
N SER A 2 21.02 -8.12 -22.49
CA SER A 2 21.29 -7.40 -21.24
C SER A 2 20.39 -7.96 -20.13
N LYS A 3 21.00 -8.28 -18.98
CA LYS A 3 20.32 -8.62 -17.74
C LYS A 3 19.18 -7.63 -17.49
N LEU A 4 17.94 -8.09 -17.62
CA LEU A 4 16.75 -7.46 -17.04
C LEU A 4 16.81 -7.63 -15.51
N SER A 5 17.86 -7.13 -14.85
CA SER A 5 17.83 -6.94 -13.39
C SER A 5 17.27 -5.55 -13.12
N LYS A 6 16.03 -5.30 -13.56
CA LYS A 6 15.22 -4.29 -12.89
C LYS A 6 14.82 -4.93 -11.57
N ASN A 7 15.60 -4.68 -10.52
CA ASN A 7 15.16 -4.95 -9.16
C ASN A 7 13.95 -4.05 -8.90
N PHE A 8 12.76 -4.56 -9.21
CA PHE A 8 11.51 -3.89 -8.84
C PHE A 8 11.53 -3.66 -7.34
N LYS A 9 11.16 -2.46 -6.91
CA LYS A 9 11.02 -2.20 -5.47
C LYS A 9 9.88 -3.08 -4.97
N LYS A 10 10.04 -3.69 -3.78
CA LYS A 10 9.00 -4.52 -3.17
C LYS A 10 7.65 -3.79 -3.09
N GLU A 11 7.67 -2.48 -2.89
CA GLU A 11 6.51 -1.60 -2.85
C GLU A 11 5.76 -1.55 -4.20
N GLU A 12 6.50 -1.53 -5.32
CA GLU A 12 5.93 -1.53 -6.67
C GLU A 12 5.29 -2.88 -6.98
N VAL A 13 5.93 -3.97 -6.57
CA VAL A 13 5.37 -5.33 -6.67
C VAL A 13 4.11 -5.44 -5.83
N PHE A 14 4.10 -4.90 -4.62
CA PHE A 14 2.93 -4.91 -3.73
C PHE A 14 1.73 -4.13 -4.29
N TYR A 15 1.97 -2.94 -4.85
CA TYR A 15 0.88 -2.18 -5.45
C TYR A 15 0.31 -2.91 -6.68
N PHE A 16 1.20 -3.48 -7.50
CA PHE A 16 0.82 -4.27 -8.66
C PHE A 16 0.01 -5.51 -8.28
N THR A 17 0.42 -6.26 -7.25
CA THR A 17 -0.34 -7.44 -6.79
C THR A 17 -1.73 -7.07 -6.29
N ARG A 18 -1.91 -5.91 -5.63
CA ARG A 18 -3.25 -5.44 -5.22
C ARG A 18 -4.17 -5.15 -6.41
N GLU A 19 -3.67 -4.49 -7.46
CA GLU A 19 -4.48 -4.20 -8.64
C GLU A 19 -4.79 -5.48 -9.44
N VAL A 20 -3.85 -6.42 -9.51
CA VAL A 20 -4.09 -7.76 -10.11
C VAL A 20 -5.13 -8.55 -9.31
N LYS A 21 -5.11 -8.50 -7.97
CA LYS A 21 -6.12 -9.15 -7.11
C LYS A 21 -7.52 -8.60 -7.37
N LYS A 22 -7.68 -7.28 -7.44
CA LYS A 22 -8.97 -6.65 -7.82
C LYS A 22 -9.43 -7.08 -9.21
N LEU A 23 -8.51 -7.15 -10.18
CA LEU A 23 -8.82 -7.61 -11.53
C LEU A 23 -9.33 -9.05 -11.53
N LEU A 24 -8.69 -9.95 -10.79
CA LEU A 24 -9.15 -11.34 -10.66
C LEU A 24 -10.50 -11.43 -9.95
N GLU A 25 -10.73 -10.66 -8.89
CA GLU A 25 -12.04 -10.58 -8.21
C GLU A 25 -13.15 -10.13 -9.16
N LEU A 26 -12.89 -9.15 -10.03
CA LEU A 26 -13.84 -8.69 -11.06
C LEU A 26 -14.10 -9.76 -12.13
N LEU A 27 -13.07 -10.52 -12.51
CA LEU A 27 -13.20 -11.63 -13.46
C LEU A 27 -13.92 -12.82 -12.83
N ASN A 28 -13.83 -12.98 -11.51
CA ASN A 28 -14.46 -14.07 -10.79
C ASN A 28 -15.99 -13.91 -10.82
N GLY A 29 -16.67 -14.84 -11.50
CA GLY A 29 -18.12 -14.74 -11.76
C GLY A 29 -18.48 -14.10 -13.10
N THR A 30 -17.50 -13.66 -13.91
CA THR A 30 -17.74 -13.22 -15.29
C THR A 30 -17.67 -14.41 -16.25
N THR A 31 -18.73 -14.65 -17.04
CA THR A 31 -18.71 -15.67 -18.09
C THR A 31 -17.90 -15.19 -19.29
N ILE A 32 -16.72 -15.76 -19.50
CA ILE A 32 -15.90 -15.49 -20.69
C ILE A 32 -16.42 -16.34 -21.85
N SER A 33 -17.17 -15.74 -22.78
CA SER A 33 -17.61 -16.41 -23.99
C SER A 33 -16.64 -16.15 -25.15
N CYS A 34 -16.09 -17.23 -25.72
CA CYS A 34 -15.25 -17.18 -26.91
C CYS A 34 -15.56 -18.37 -27.81
N THR A 35 -15.60 -18.16 -29.12
CA THR A 35 -15.76 -19.23 -30.12
C THR A 35 -14.55 -20.15 -30.20
N ASP A 36 -13.38 -19.69 -29.75
CA ASP A 36 -12.13 -20.43 -29.73
C ASP A 36 -11.87 -21.01 -28.33
N LYS A 37 -12.08 -22.32 -28.18
CA LYS A 37 -11.83 -23.05 -26.93
C LYS A 37 -10.37 -23.01 -26.49
N GLY A 38 -9.41 -22.87 -27.41
CA GLY A 38 -8.00 -22.75 -27.08
C GLY A 38 -7.67 -21.44 -26.37
N LYS A 39 -8.34 -20.34 -26.77
CA LYS A 39 -8.19 -19.04 -26.10
C LYS A 39 -8.75 -19.04 -24.69
N ILE A 40 -9.89 -19.71 -24.47
CA ILE A 40 -10.49 -19.87 -23.13
C ILE A 40 -9.50 -20.58 -22.21
N PHE A 41 -8.96 -21.72 -22.65
CA PHE A 41 -7.98 -22.49 -21.89
C PHE A 41 -6.72 -21.67 -21.55
N ILE A 42 -6.22 -20.85 -22.48
CA ILE A 42 -5.08 -19.97 -22.24
C ILE A 42 -5.42 -18.93 -21.15
N ILE A 43 -6.60 -18.32 -21.20
CA ILE A 43 -7.03 -17.31 -20.22
C ILE A 43 -7.14 -17.93 -18.82
N GLU A 44 -7.81 -19.07 -18.68
CA GLU A 44 -7.94 -19.78 -17.40
C GLU A 44 -6.57 -20.16 -16.82
N ASN A 45 -5.65 -20.65 -17.66
CA ASN A 45 -4.30 -21.00 -17.22
C ASN A 45 -3.48 -19.77 -16.79
N GLN A 46 -3.66 -18.62 -17.46
CA GLN A 46 -3.02 -17.37 -17.02
C GLN A 46 -3.60 -16.85 -15.71
N MET A 47 -4.92 -16.97 -15.51
CA MET A 47 -5.55 -16.62 -14.23
C MET A 47 -4.97 -17.45 -13.08
N ASN A 48 -4.89 -18.78 -13.24
CA ASN A 48 -4.28 -19.66 -12.24
C ASN A 48 -2.81 -19.32 -11.95
N LYS A 49 -2.02 -18.95 -12.98
CA LYS A 49 -0.63 -18.51 -12.78
C LYS A 49 -0.56 -17.20 -11.98
N LEU A 50 -1.45 -16.26 -12.27
CA LEU A 50 -1.53 -14.99 -11.55
C LEU A 50 -1.93 -15.19 -10.08
N GLU A 51 -2.88 -16.06 -9.78
CA GLU A 51 -3.26 -16.41 -8.41
C GLU A 51 -2.09 -17.00 -7.61
N ASN A 52 -1.35 -17.95 -8.20
CA ASN A 52 -0.18 -18.53 -7.55
C ASN A 52 0.94 -17.51 -7.32
N LEU A 53 1.15 -16.59 -8.27
CA LEU A 53 2.10 -15.50 -8.13
C LEU A 53 1.64 -14.50 -7.05
N LEU A 54 0.35 -14.19 -6.97
CA LEU A 54 -0.19 -13.32 -5.93
C LEU A 54 0.14 -13.85 -4.54
N TYR A 55 -0.09 -15.14 -4.28
CA TYR A 55 0.23 -15.75 -2.98
C TYR A 55 1.73 -15.62 -2.65
N LYS A 56 2.60 -15.84 -3.63
CA LYS A 56 4.06 -15.73 -3.45
C LYS A 56 4.53 -14.31 -3.14
N TYR A 57 3.82 -13.30 -3.61
CA TYR A 57 4.18 -11.89 -3.44
C TYR A 57 3.20 -11.15 -2.52
N GLU A 58 2.35 -11.87 -1.79
CA GLU A 58 1.48 -11.27 -0.77
C GLU A 58 2.39 -10.78 0.37
N PRO A 59 2.28 -9.51 0.77
CA PRO A 59 3.15 -8.98 1.81
C PRO A 59 2.87 -9.68 3.13
N THR A 60 3.92 -9.85 3.92
CA THR A 60 3.73 -10.21 5.32
C THR A 60 3.01 -9.08 6.05
N ILE A 61 2.32 -9.40 7.16
CA ILE A 61 1.68 -8.39 8.03
C ILE A 61 2.70 -7.32 8.44
N TYR A 62 3.95 -7.70 8.68
CA TYR A 62 5.03 -6.76 8.96
C TYR A 62 5.33 -5.80 7.80
N GLU A 63 5.43 -6.31 6.58
CA GLU A 63 5.66 -5.48 5.39
C GLU A 63 4.49 -4.52 5.15
N GLU A 64 3.24 -4.98 5.30
CA GLU A 64 2.07 -4.11 5.20
C GLU A 64 2.13 -2.95 6.19
N TYR A 65 2.42 -3.25 7.46
CA TYR A 65 2.49 -2.22 8.49
C TYR A 65 3.70 -1.31 8.29
N SER A 66 4.81 -1.82 7.75
CA SER A 66 5.96 -0.98 7.37
C SER A 66 5.59 0.06 6.32
N ILE A 67 4.84 -0.35 5.29
CA ILE A 67 4.33 0.55 4.25
C ILE A 67 3.32 1.56 4.84
N LYS A 68 2.36 1.10 5.66
CA LYS A 68 1.39 1.97 6.34
C LYS A 68 2.08 3.02 7.21
N THR A 69 3.07 2.63 8.01
CA THR A 69 3.85 3.55 8.85
C THR A 69 4.59 4.59 7.99
N ALA A 70 5.18 4.20 6.86
CA ALA A 70 5.87 5.13 5.96
C ALA A 70 4.90 6.16 5.35
N HIS A 71 3.71 5.75 4.92
CA HIS A 71 2.69 6.68 4.43
C HIS A 71 2.19 7.63 5.53
N ALA A 72 1.95 7.12 6.74
CA ALA A 72 1.53 7.93 7.87
C ALA A 72 2.59 8.97 8.25
N TYR A 73 3.87 8.60 8.24
CA TYR A 73 4.98 9.53 8.45
C TYR A 73 4.96 10.67 7.41
N ASN A 74 4.85 10.34 6.13
CA ASN A 74 4.80 11.35 5.07
C ASN A 74 3.59 12.28 5.20
N LYS A 75 2.42 11.74 5.59
CA LYS A 75 1.22 12.54 5.87
C LYS A 75 1.44 13.49 7.05
N MET A 76 2.07 13.01 8.13
CA MET A 76 2.43 13.82 9.29
C MET A 76 3.36 14.97 8.92
N ILE A 77 4.41 14.70 8.13
CA ILE A 77 5.34 15.75 7.68
C ILE A 77 4.64 16.81 6.83
N ARG A 78 3.72 16.41 5.96
CA ARG A 78 2.91 17.35 5.16
C ARG A 78 2.00 18.20 6.04
N ALA A 79 1.30 17.58 6.99
CA ALA A 79 0.41 18.29 7.92
C ALA A 79 1.18 19.28 8.80
N ARG A 80 2.38 18.91 9.26
CA ARG A 80 3.27 19.81 9.99
C ARG A 80 3.66 21.03 9.16
N LYS A 81 4.13 20.81 7.94
CA LYS A 81 4.53 21.90 7.03
C LYS A 81 3.38 22.86 6.77
N GLU A 82 2.17 22.34 6.59
CA GLU A 82 0.98 23.16 6.38
C GLU A 82 0.63 23.98 7.63
N TYR A 83 0.67 23.36 8.81
CA TYR A 83 0.48 24.07 10.07
C TYR A 83 1.51 25.20 10.25
N ASP A 84 2.80 24.91 10.04
CA ASP A 84 3.87 25.90 10.14
C ASP A 84 3.67 27.05 9.13
N ARG A 85 3.17 26.74 7.91
CA ARG A 85 2.84 27.72 6.87
C ARG A 85 1.71 28.66 7.31
N VAL A 86 0.57 28.13 7.75
CA VAL A 86 -0.59 28.97 8.14
C VAL A 86 -0.32 29.82 9.37
N VAL A 87 0.55 29.36 10.28
CA VAL A 87 1.03 30.15 11.42
C VAL A 87 1.92 31.30 10.94
N ALA A 88 2.87 31.03 10.03
CA ALA A 88 3.76 32.04 9.49
C ALA A 88 3.02 33.11 8.67
N GLU A 89 2.01 32.70 7.89
CA GLU A 89 1.14 33.58 7.11
C GLU A 89 0.12 34.37 7.98
N LYS A 90 0.05 34.08 9.29
CA LYS A 90 -0.90 34.69 10.23
C LYS A 90 -2.35 34.58 9.74
N CYS A 91 -2.72 33.40 9.24
CA CYS A 91 -4.09 33.10 8.82
C CYS A 91 -5.09 33.26 9.96
N TYR A 92 -6.39 33.18 9.63
CA TYR A 92 -7.46 33.19 10.61
C TYR A 92 -7.25 32.13 11.70
N LYS A 93 -7.64 32.45 12.92
CA LYS A 93 -7.41 31.61 14.10
C LYS A 93 -8.04 30.22 13.93
N GLU A 94 -9.21 30.18 13.31
CA GLU A 94 -9.94 28.96 12.99
C GLU A 94 -9.11 28.05 12.06
N THR A 95 -8.53 28.60 11.00
CA THR A 95 -7.69 27.86 10.04
C THR A 95 -6.43 27.30 10.70
N ILE A 96 -5.79 28.08 11.59
CA ILE A 96 -4.61 27.63 12.33
C ILE A 96 -4.97 26.45 13.24
N GLU A 97 -6.11 26.51 13.94
CA GLU A 97 -6.55 25.44 14.83
C GLU A 97 -6.94 24.17 14.06
N GLU A 98 -7.61 24.29 12.91
CA GLU A 98 -7.93 23.14 12.05
C GLU A 98 -6.66 22.43 11.55
N CYS A 99 -5.65 23.19 11.12
CA CYS A 99 -4.36 22.64 10.68
C CYS A 99 -3.62 21.98 11.85
N LYS A 100 -3.68 22.56 13.04
CA LYS A 100 -3.09 22.00 14.27
C LYS A 100 -3.72 20.66 14.62
N ILE A 101 -5.06 20.58 14.66
CA ILE A 101 -5.79 19.33 14.93
C ILE A 101 -5.43 18.27 13.88
N THR A 102 -5.36 18.66 12.60
CA THR A 102 -4.96 17.76 11.52
C THR A 102 -3.54 17.21 11.74
N TYR A 103 -2.61 18.07 12.12
CA TYR A 103 -1.24 17.67 12.46
C TYR A 103 -1.21 16.73 13.68
N GLU A 104 -1.84 17.08 14.79
CA GLU A 104 -1.89 16.25 16.00
C GLU A 104 -2.49 14.86 15.74
N ASN A 105 -3.58 14.80 14.97
CA ASN A 105 -4.19 13.53 14.57
C ASN A 105 -3.25 12.70 13.70
N SER A 106 -2.50 13.33 12.80
CA SER A 106 -1.52 12.62 11.97
C SER A 106 -0.33 12.08 12.77
N VAL A 107 0.10 12.79 13.82
CA VAL A 107 1.14 12.32 14.75
C VAL A 107 0.67 11.08 15.51
N LYS A 108 -0.54 11.14 16.09
CA LYS A 108 -1.14 10.01 16.84
C LYS A 108 -1.22 8.75 15.97
N GLU A 109 -1.67 8.91 14.72
CA GLU A 109 -1.78 7.78 13.79
C GLU A 109 -0.41 7.21 13.41
N TYR A 110 0.58 8.06 13.14
CA TYR A 110 1.94 7.61 12.85
C TYR A 110 2.54 6.82 14.02
N GLU A 111 2.45 7.33 15.25
CA GLU A 111 2.99 6.67 16.44
C GLU A 111 2.31 5.32 16.69
N ARG A 112 0.97 5.26 16.59
CA ARG A 112 0.20 4.01 16.70
C ARG A 112 0.69 2.94 15.71
N LEU A 113 0.89 3.32 14.45
CA LEU A 113 1.36 2.40 13.41
C LEU A 113 2.83 2.01 13.63
N LYS A 114 3.67 2.95 14.05
CA LYS A 114 5.09 2.73 14.34
C LYS A 114 5.27 1.71 15.47
N ASP A 115 4.51 1.86 16.54
CA ASP A 115 4.54 0.97 17.70
C ASP A 115 4.11 -0.44 17.33
N TYR A 116 3.02 -0.58 16.58
CA TYR A 116 2.56 -1.90 16.13
C TYR A 116 3.58 -2.57 15.20
N ARG A 117 4.13 -1.83 14.23
CA ARG A 117 5.20 -2.33 13.34
C ARG A 117 6.43 -2.79 14.13
N ASN A 118 6.82 -2.04 15.16
CA ASN A 118 7.96 -2.40 16.01
C ASN A 118 7.69 -3.67 16.80
N LYS A 119 6.49 -3.85 17.35
CA LYS A 119 6.07 -5.10 18.02
C LYS A 119 6.15 -6.30 17.07
N LEU A 120 5.66 -6.15 15.83
CA LEU A 120 5.77 -7.19 14.80
C LEU A 120 7.23 -7.53 14.49
N LYS A 121 8.09 -6.52 14.40
CA LYS A 121 9.53 -6.72 14.16
C LYS A 121 10.17 -7.54 15.27
N SER A 122 9.89 -7.21 16.53
CA SER A 122 10.42 -7.94 17.67
C SER A 122 9.97 -9.40 17.67
N ALA A 123 8.68 -9.65 17.45
CA ALA A 123 8.13 -11.01 17.39
C ALA A 123 8.75 -11.87 16.27
N LEU A 124 9.15 -11.25 15.15
CA LEU A 124 9.82 -11.94 14.04
C LEU A 124 11.31 -12.20 14.27
N ILE A 125 11.95 -11.49 15.20
CA ILE A 125 13.37 -11.67 15.56
C ILE A 125 13.52 -12.72 16.66
N GLU A 126 12.51 -12.86 17.53
CA GLU A 126 12.46 -13.83 18.62
C GLU A 126 11.93 -15.22 18.21
N ALA A 127 11.46 -15.37 16.96
CA ALA A 127 10.96 -16.62 16.37
C ALA A 127 12.04 -17.31 15.50
#